data_AF-A0A2M6Z674-F1
#
_entry.id   AF-A0A2M6Z674-F1
#
_cell.length_a   1.000
_cell.length_b   1.000
_cell.length_c   1.000
_cell.angle_alpha   90.00
_cell.angle_beta   90.00
_cell.angle_gamma   90.00
#
_symmetry.space_group_name_H-M   'P 1'
#
loop_
_entity.id
_entity.type
_entity.pdbx_description
1 polymer ?
#
loop_
_entity_poly.entity_id
_entity_poly.type
_entity_poly.pdbx_seq_one_letter_code
_entity_poly.pdbx_strand_id
1 'polypeptide(L)'
;MLTSNFSIAFDDAGTGNVLGGAVIGAVQGNGFRSKIIGPEWFSFGSALKPIISSAVIELLLTLRYENNFVPEKVVLCRSDLFDSSERDLRRLGYTVERASIVGTLQKMIEEEFMNYLISLGLPPYALNLLKISEKNKMRCYRALNEFSLSYIMAFPEKRILLAKQNCSTFKRLHSAVIERKFFKRLKGRQRRCVECGENIRSDAFKCEGAGRIFYVHERCAKWE
;
A
#
# COMPACT_ATOMS: atom_id res chain seq x y z
N MET A 1 -18.54 12.32 -8.15
CA MET A 1 -18.48 13.49 -9.06
C MET A 1 -17.12 13.45 -9.75
N LEU A 2 -17.12 13.30 -11.07
CA LEU A 2 -15.92 13.50 -11.88
C LEU A 2 -15.47 14.96 -11.70
N THR A 3 -14.17 15.18 -11.63
CA THR A 3 -13.57 16.52 -11.56
C THR A 3 -14.08 17.35 -12.73
N SER A 4 -14.53 18.58 -12.47
CA SER A 4 -14.73 19.55 -13.55
C SER A 4 -13.36 19.80 -14.22
N ASN A 5 -13.35 20.24 -15.49
CA ASN A 5 -12.12 20.56 -16.23
C ASN A 5 -11.20 21.57 -15.51
N PHE A 6 -11.71 22.22 -14.46
CA PHE A 6 -11.04 23.25 -13.66
C PHE A 6 -10.50 22.74 -12.31
N SER A 7 -10.53 21.43 -12.05
CA SER A 7 -10.11 20.85 -10.76
C SER A 7 -9.13 19.68 -10.89
N ILE A 8 -8.20 19.58 -9.93
CA ILE A 8 -7.41 18.36 -9.69
C ILE A 8 -7.87 17.73 -8.39
N ALA A 9 -8.05 16.41 -8.40
CA ALA A 9 -8.27 15.63 -7.18
C ALA A 9 -7.04 14.80 -6.82
N PHE A 10 -6.76 14.69 -5.52
CA PHE A 10 -5.66 13.90 -4.95
C PHE A 10 -6.18 12.87 -3.96
N ASP A 11 -5.61 11.67 -4.01
CA ASP A 11 -5.91 10.56 -3.09
C ASP A 11 -4.64 9.80 -2.72
N ASP A 12 -4.73 8.97 -1.68
CA ASP A 12 -3.65 8.11 -1.23
C ASP A 12 -4.07 6.63 -1.22
N ALA A 13 -3.11 5.74 -1.48
CA ALA A 13 -3.27 4.31 -1.26
C ALA A 13 -2.09 3.72 -0.51
N GLY A 14 -2.36 2.68 0.27
CA GLY A 14 -1.34 1.87 0.93
C GLY A 14 -0.94 2.30 2.33
N THR A 15 -1.38 3.46 2.81
CA THR A 15 -1.02 4.04 4.11
C THR A 15 -1.27 3.11 5.29
N GLY A 16 -2.33 2.28 5.24
CA GLY A 16 -2.65 1.26 6.25
C GLY A 16 -2.01 -0.13 6.08
N ASN A 17 -1.30 -0.41 4.98
CA ASN A 17 -0.60 -1.69 4.77
C ASN A 17 0.78 -1.66 5.43
N VAL A 18 1.30 -2.74 6.01
CA VAL A 18 2.64 -2.80 6.61
C VAL A 18 3.77 -2.86 5.57
N LEU A 19 3.54 -3.40 4.39
CA LEU A 19 4.55 -3.57 3.33
C LEU A 19 4.53 -2.38 2.35
N GLY A 20 5.72 -1.95 1.94
CA GLY A 20 5.92 -0.80 1.07
C GLY A 20 5.56 0.50 1.78
N GLY A 21 5.60 1.62 1.06
CA GLY A 21 5.15 2.90 1.60
C GLY A 21 3.70 3.24 1.27
N ALA A 22 3.49 4.30 0.50
CA ALA A 22 2.19 4.71 -0.01
C ALA A 22 2.33 5.25 -1.44
N VAL A 23 1.22 5.30 -2.17
CA VAL A 23 1.14 6.00 -3.46
C VAL A 23 0.22 7.20 -3.30
N ILE A 24 0.69 8.36 -3.73
CA ILE A 24 -0.11 9.58 -3.85
C ILE A 24 -0.48 9.74 -5.32
N GLY A 25 -1.77 9.84 -5.60
CA GLY A 25 -2.31 9.96 -6.95
C GLY A 25 -2.97 11.31 -7.18
N ALA A 26 -2.91 11.78 -8.42
CA ALA A 26 -3.57 13.00 -8.87
C ALA A 26 -4.32 12.74 -10.18
N VAL A 27 -5.54 13.25 -10.31
CA VAL A 27 -6.32 13.21 -11.56
C VAL A 27 -6.85 14.58 -11.95
N GLN A 28 -6.76 14.91 -13.22
CA GLN A 28 -7.40 16.07 -13.85
C GLN A 28 -7.94 15.64 -15.22
N GLY A 29 -9.26 15.73 -15.44
CA GLY A 29 -9.89 15.19 -16.64
C GLY A 29 -9.51 13.71 -16.87
N ASN A 30 -8.80 13.44 -17.97
CA ASN A 30 -8.27 12.11 -18.31
C ASN A 30 -6.79 11.91 -17.91
N GLY A 31 -6.12 12.96 -17.42
CA GLY A 31 -4.72 12.91 -16.99
C GLY A 31 -4.61 12.33 -15.58
N PHE A 32 -3.81 11.28 -15.42
CA PHE A 32 -3.48 10.67 -14.14
C PHE A 32 -1.97 10.59 -13.96
N ARG A 33 -1.49 10.98 -12.77
CA ARG A 33 -0.09 10.81 -12.35
C ARG A 33 -0.06 10.32 -10.90
N SER A 34 0.95 9.52 -10.59
CA SER A 34 1.14 8.94 -9.27
C SER A 34 2.60 9.14 -8.83
N LYS A 35 2.82 9.15 -7.52
CA LYS A 35 4.15 9.14 -6.91
C LYS A 35 4.19 8.19 -5.74
N ILE A 36 5.23 7.34 -5.70
CA ILE A 36 5.49 6.43 -4.58
C ILE A 36 6.26 7.20 -3.50
N ILE A 37 5.74 7.14 -2.28
CA ILE A 37 6.45 7.53 -1.05
C ILE A 37 6.96 6.25 -0.41
N GLY A 38 8.28 6.10 -0.28
CA GLY A 38 8.89 4.89 0.24
C GLY A 38 8.60 4.62 1.73
N PRO A 39 8.75 3.36 2.19
CA PRO A 39 8.48 2.97 3.58
C PRO A 39 9.38 3.67 4.61
N GLU A 40 10.56 4.15 4.22
CA GLU A 40 11.50 4.88 5.06
C GLU A 40 10.89 6.17 5.65
N TRP A 41 9.96 6.78 4.94
CA TRP A 41 9.22 7.98 5.37
C TRP A 41 8.09 7.69 6.35
N PHE A 42 7.86 6.42 6.70
CA PHE A 42 6.88 6.00 7.71
C PHE A 42 7.56 5.46 8.98
N SER A 43 8.77 5.93 9.25
CA SER A 43 9.53 5.68 10.48
C SER A 43 9.12 6.63 11.61
N PHE A 44 9.49 6.31 12.85
CA PHE A 44 9.22 7.18 14.01
C PHE A 44 9.93 8.54 13.84
N GLY A 45 9.20 9.64 14.05
CA GLY A 45 9.75 11.00 13.94
C GLY A 45 9.94 11.51 12.50
N SER A 46 9.47 10.79 11.49
CA SER A 46 9.61 11.15 10.07
C SER A 46 8.78 12.37 9.65
N ALA A 47 9.31 13.13 8.69
CA ALA A 47 8.65 14.28 8.07
C ALA A 47 7.61 13.88 7.00
N LEU A 48 6.76 12.88 7.30
CA LEU A 48 5.84 12.30 6.31
C LEU A 48 4.91 13.34 5.68
N LYS A 49 4.23 14.17 6.50
CA LYS A 49 3.29 15.18 5.99
C LYS A 49 3.98 16.21 5.07
N PRO A 50 5.17 16.76 5.41
CA PRO A 50 5.97 17.55 4.47
C PRO A 50 6.34 16.84 3.16
N ILE A 51 6.73 15.56 3.22
CA ILE A 51 7.06 14.77 2.02
C ILE A 51 5.84 14.55 1.12
N ILE A 52 4.68 14.26 1.72
CA ILE A 52 3.41 14.17 1.00
C ILE A 52 3.04 15.53 0.38
N SER A 53 3.23 16.64 1.11
CA SER A 53 3.03 17.99 0.57
C SER A 53 3.87 18.25 -0.67
N SER A 54 5.17 17.93 -0.60
CA SER A 54 6.08 18.04 -1.74
C SER A 54 5.62 17.20 -2.94
N ALA A 55 5.19 15.95 -2.72
CA ALA A 55 4.67 15.09 -3.78
C ALA A 55 3.38 15.63 -4.40
N VAL A 56 2.47 16.19 -3.61
CA VAL A 56 1.24 16.83 -4.11
C VAL A 56 1.57 18.03 -4.99
N ILE A 57 2.51 18.89 -4.57
CA ILE A 57 2.93 20.06 -5.36
C ILE A 57 3.59 19.62 -6.68
N GLU A 58 4.45 18.61 -6.65
CA GLU A 58 5.10 18.09 -7.86
C GLU A 58 4.09 17.52 -8.86
N LEU A 59 3.14 16.69 -8.39
CA LEU A 59 2.09 16.13 -9.22
C LEU A 59 1.16 17.22 -9.78
N LEU A 60 0.84 18.23 -8.97
CA LEU A 60 0.09 19.41 -9.40
C LEU A 60 0.80 20.12 -10.56
N LEU A 61 2.08 20.45 -10.39
CA LEU A 61 2.87 21.15 -11.41
C LEU A 61 3.03 20.32 -12.68
N THR A 62 3.23 19.01 -12.54
CA THR A 62 3.32 18.06 -13.66
C THR A 62 2.04 18.07 -14.48
N LEU A 63 0.88 17.87 -13.85
CA LEU A 63 -0.41 17.86 -14.56
C LEU A 63 -0.76 19.23 -15.15
N ARG A 64 -0.37 20.33 -14.49
CA ARG A 64 -0.52 21.69 -15.03
C ARG A 64 0.26 21.87 -16.32
N TYR A 65 1.51 21.42 -16.34
CA TYR A 65 2.38 21.49 -17.50
C TYR A 65 1.87 20.61 -18.65
N GLU A 66 1.60 19.33 -18.37
CA GLU A 66 1.18 18.35 -19.38
C GLU A 66 -0.16 18.70 -20.05
N ASN A 67 -1.10 19.27 -19.29
CA ASN A 67 -2.42 19.62 -19.81
C ASN A 67 -2.56 21.10 -20.17
N ASN A 68 -1.47 21.90 -20.08
CA ASN A 68 -1.46 23.35 -20.28
C ASN A 68 -2.62 24.06 -19.57
N PHE A 69 -2.76 23.82 -18.25
CA PHE A 69 -3.93 24.24 -17.49
C PHE A 69 -3.56 24.83 -16.12
N VAL A 70 -4.47 25.62 -15.55
CA VAL A 70 -4.37 26.16 -14.18
C VAL A 70 -5.64 25.79 -13.41
N PRO A 71 -5.55 25.02 -12.31
CA PRO A 71 -6.73 24.65 -11.55
C PRO A 71 -7.23 25.81 -10.71
N GLU A 72 -8.54 26.06 -10.80
CA GLU A 72 -9.24 26.96 -9.88
C GLU A 72 -9.41 26.32 -8.51
N LYS A 73 -9.47 24.97 -8.47
CA LYS A 73 -9.76 24.18 -7.28
C LYS A 73 -8.89 22.94 -7.18
N VAL A 74 -8.37 22.68 -5.99
CA VAL A 74 -7.69 21.43 -5.62
C VAL A 74 -8.53 20.68 -4.60
N VAL A 75 -8.86 19.42 -4.92
CA VAL A 75 -9.61 18.54 -4.02
C VAL A 75 -8.63 17.54 -3.42
N LEU A 76 -8.51 17.50 -2.11
CA LEU A 76 -7.65 16.57 -1.40
C LEU A 76 -8.51 15.55 -0.63
N CYS A 77 -8.08 14.29 -0.60
CA CYS A 77 -8.70 13.27 0.25
C CYS A 77 -8.68 13.69 1.73
N ARG A 78 -9.80 13.47 2.44
CA ARG A 78 -10.01 13.85 3.86
C ARG A 78 -8.98 13.34 4.88
N SER A 79 -8.07 12.46 4.48
CA SER A 79 -7.00 11.91 5.32
C SER A 79 -6.06 13.01 5.84
N ASP A 80 -5.74 12.99 7.14
CA ASP A 80 -4.89 13.99 7.80
C ASP A 80 -3.44 14.04 7.25
N LEU A 81 -3.06 13.05 6.46
CA LEU A 81 -1.81 13.02 5.70
C LEU A 81 -1.63 14.24 4.78
N PHE A 82 -2.73 14.84 4.35
CA PHE A 82 -2.76 15.97 3.43
C PHE A 82 -2.85 17.35 4.13
N ASP A 83 -2.78 17.42 5.47
CA ASP A 83 -2.91 18.69 6.19
C ASP A 83 -1.82 19.71 5.80
N SER A 84 -0.58 19.23 5.61
CA SER A 84 0.52 20.07 5.11
C SER A 84 0.28 20.53 3.67
N SER A 85 -0.20 19.62 2.82
CA SER A 85 -0.55 19.92 1.43
C SER A 85 -1.63 21.00 1.33
N GLU A 86 -2.68 20.91 2.14
CA GLU A 86 -3.73 21.93 2.19
C GLU A 86 -3.15 23.30 2.55
N ARG A 87 -2.33 23.37 3.60
CA ARG A 87 -1.71 24.62 4.05
C ARG A 87 -0.84 25.24 2.96
N ASP A 88 0.01 24.45 2.33
CA ASP A 88 0.96 24.94 1.32
C ASP A 88 0.23 25.36 0.04
N LEU A 89 -0.78 24.62 -0.39
CA LEU A 89 -1.62 24.99 -1.53
C LEU A 89 -2.41 26.28 -1.29
N ARG A 90 -3.00 26.47 -0.10
CA ARG A 90 -3.68 27.73 0.24
C ARG A 90 -2.70 28.91 0.23
N ARG A 91 -1.47 28.73 0.72
CA ARG A 91 -0.42 29.76 0.66
C ARG A 91 -0.01 30.11 -0.77
N LEU A 92 -0.06 29.15 -1.68
CA LEU A 92 0.16 29.34 -3.12
C LEU A 92 -1.06 29.94 -3.86
N GLY A 93 -2.16 30.22 -3.15
CA GLY A 93 -3.34 30.89 -3.69
C GLY A 93 -4.42 29.96 -4.26
N TYR A 94 -4.33 28.64 -4.05
CA TYR A 94 -5.36 27.71 -4.54
C TYR A 94 -6.57 27.64 -3.60
N THR A 95 -7.76 27.48 -4.18
CA THR A 95 -8.94 27.05 -3.43
C THR A 95 -8.83 25.55 -3.15
N VAL A 96 -8.76 25.17 -1.87
CA VAL A 96 -8.63 23.76 -1.46
C VAL A 96 -9.91 23.25 -0.82
N GLU A 97 -10.39 22.09 -1.27
CA GLU A 97 -11.49 21.34 -0.67
C GLU A 97 -11.00 19.99 -0.14
N ARG A 98 -11.55 19.57 1.01
CA ARG A 98 -11.32 18.24 1.61
C ARG A 98 -12.55 17.38 1.34
N ALA A 99 -12.37 16.26 0.66
CA ALA A 99 -13.49 15.39 0.29
C ALA A 99 -13.15 13.91 0.47
N SER A 100 -14.18 13.05 0.51
CA SER A 100 -13.98 11.61 0.34
C SER A 100 -13.80 11.33 -1.15
N ILE A 101 -12.62 10.88 -1.56
CA ILE A 101 -12.39 10.48 -2.95
C ILE A 101 -12.98 9.08 -3.16
N VAL A 102 -13.80 8.96 -4.20
CA VAL A 102 -14.44 7.72 -4.64
C VAL A 102 -14.43 7.65 -6.16
N GLY A 103 -14.59 6.46 -6.73
CA GLY A 103 -14.68 6.28 -8.18
C GLY A 103 -13.32 6.12 -8.86
N THR A 104 -13.12 6.79 -10.01
CA THR A 104 -12.00 6.51 -10.92
C THR A 104 -10.62 6.72 -10.29
N LEU A 105 -10.36 7.88 -9.68
CA LEU A 105 -9.07 8.17 -9.02
C LEU A 105 -8.72 7.10 -7.99
N GLN A 106 -9.70 6.75 -7.15
CA GLN A 106 -9.53 5.74 -6.11
C GLN A 106 -9.16 4.36 -6.69
N LYS A 107 -9.80 3.96 -7.80
CA LYS A 107 -9.46 2.70 -8.49
C LYS A 107 -8.04 2.74 -9.05
N MET A 108 -7.70 3.82 -9.76
CA MET A 108 -6.37 3.97 -10.38
C MET A 108 -5.26 3.97 -9.32
N ILE A 109 -5.45 4.66 -8.20
CA ILE A 109 -4.43 4.72 -7.14
C ILE A 109 -4.30 3.40 -6.38
N GLU A 110 -5.40 2.65 -6.22
CA GLU A 110 -5.37 1.30 -5.64
C GLU A 110 -4.66 0.30 -6.57
N GLU A 111 -4.88 0.39 -7.87
CA GLU A 111 -4.17 -0.40 -8.88
C GLU A 111 -2.67 -0.09 -8.89
N GLU A 112 -2.29 1.19 -8.87
CA GLU A 112 -0.89 1.63 -8.77
C GLU A 112 -0.21 1.13 -7.49
N PHE A 113 -0.90 1.20 -6.34
CA PHE A 113 -0.37 0.65 -5.10
C PHE A 113 -0.16 -0.86 -5.18
N MET A 114 -1.05 -1.60 -5.87
CA MET A 114 -0.84 -3.03 -6.07
C MET A 114 0.31 -3.35 -7.01
N ASN A 115 0.47 -2.60 -8.09
CA ASN A 115 1.61 -2.73 -9.00
C ASN A 115 2.93 -2.47 -8.24
N TYR A 116 2.93 -1.47 -7.36
CA TYR A 116 4.05 -1.20 -6.47
C TYR A 116 4.33 -2.36 -5.51
N LEU A 117 3.32 -2.95 -4.86
CA LEU A 117 3.57 -4.12 -4.00
C LEU A 117 4.15 -5.31 -4.78
N ILE A 118 3.68 -5.53 -6.02
CA ILE A 118 4.21 -6.57 -6.90
C ILE A 118 5.67 -6.29 -7.28
N SER A 119 6.03 -5.02 -7.54
CA SER A 119 7.42 -4.65 -7.83
C SER A 119 8.35 -4.85 -6.63
N LEU A 120 7.83 -4.85 -5.40
CA LEU A 120 8.52 -5.29 -4.18
C LEU A 120 8.61 -6.82 -4.00
N GLY A 121 8.16 -7.58 -4.99
CA GLY A 121 8.15 -9.04 -5.01
C GLY A 121 6.92 -9.68 -4.39
N LEU A 122 5.88 -8.90 -4.03
CA LEU A 122 4.63 -9.49 -3.55
C LEU A 122 4.04 -10.36 -4.68
N PRO A 123 3.65 -11.61 -4.41
CA PRO A 123 3.20 -12.49 -5.49
C PRO A 123 1.91 -12.00 -6.15
N PRO A 124 1.78 -12.04 -7.50
CA PRO A 124 0.61 -11.52 -8.21
C PRO A 124 -0.73 -12.12 -7.78
N TYR A 125 -0.77 -13.36 -7.26
CA TYR A 125 -2.01 -13.95 -6.77
C TYR A 125 -2.60 -13.21 -5.55
N ALA A 126 -1.79 -12.42 -4.84
CA ALA A 126 -2.24 -11.56 -3.75
C ALA A 126 -3.26 -10.52 -4.22
N LEU A 127 -3.26 -10.16 -5.52
CA LEU A 127 -4.28 -9.31 -6.15
C LEU A 127 -5.71 -9.84 -5.91
N ASN A 128 -5.88 -11.15 -5.79
CA ASN A 128 -7.20 -11.74 -5.54
C ASN A 128 -7.77 -11.34 -4.17
N LEU A 129 -6.95 -10.85 -3.23
CA LEU A 129 -7.40 -10.35 -1.93
C LEU A 129 -8.15 -9.01 -2.04
N LEU A 130 -7.85 -8.20 -3.06
CA LEU A 130 -8.51 -6.91 -3.30
C LEU A 130 -9.68 -6.98 -4.28
N LYS A 131 -9.83 -8.06 -5.05
CA LYS A 131 -10.91 -8.23 -6.04
C LYS A 131 -12.32 -8.39 -5.44
N ILE A 132 -12.48 -8.33 -4.13
CA ILE A 132 -13.76 -8.59 -3.46
C ILE A 132 -14.43 -7.23 -3.17
N SER A 133 -15.48 -6.93 -3.95
CA SER A 133 -16.51 -5.88 -3.85
C SER A 133 -16.28 -4.69 -2.91
N GLU A 134 -16.63 -3.49 -3.34
CA GLU A 134 -16.66 -2.24 -2.55
C GLU A 134 -17.29 -2.40 -1.14
N LYS A 135 -18.30 -3.26 -1.00
CA LYS A 135 -18.95 -3.62 0.29
C LYS A 135 -18.03 -4.27 1.34
N ASN A 136 -16.91 -4.88 0.92
CA ASN A 136 -15.98 -5.62 1.79
C ASN A 136 -14.58 -5.02 1.81
N LYS A 137 -14.40 -3.81 1.25
CA LYS A 137 -13.11 -3.15 1.05
C LYS A 137 -12.21 -3.13 2.29
N MET A 138 -12.77 -2.78 3.46
CA MET A 138 -12.00 -2.77 4.71
C MET A 138 -11.51 -4.16 5.13
N ARG A 139 -12.31 -5.21 4.90
CA ARG A 139 -11.92 -6.59 5.15
C ARG A 139 -10.80 -7.02 4.20
N CYS A 140 -10.87 -6.61 2.93
CA CYS A 140 -9.84 -6.88 1.92
C CYS A 140 -8.52 -6.20 2.26
N TYR A 141 -8.56 -4.94 2.68
CA TYR A 141 -7.37 -4.20 3.12
C TYR A 141 -6.71 -4.86 4.32
N ARG A 142 -7.52 -5.28 5.30
CA ARG A 142 -7.02 -6.07 6.43
C ARG A 142 -6.39 -7.38 5.97
N ALA A 143 -7.04 -8.11 5.06
CA ALA A 143 -6.52 -9.37 4.54
C ALA A 143 -5.20 -9.18 3.78
N LEU A 144 -5.10 -8.14 2.95
CA LEU A 144 -3.86 -7.78 2.26
C LEU A 144 -2.75 -7.39 3.24
N ASN A 145 -3.07 -6.60 4.27
CA ASN A 145 -2.11 -6.23 5.31
C ASN A 145 -1.58 -7.47 6.07
N GLU A 146 -2.47 -8.38 6.48
CA GLU A 146 -2.07 -9.62 7.17
C GLU A 146 -1.32 -10.60 6.24
N PHE A 147 -1.64 -10.59 4.94
CA PHE A 147 -0.86 -11.31 3.94
C PHE A 147 0.54 -10.70 3.79
N SER A 148 0.63 -9.38 3.73
CA SER A 148 1.89 -8.62 3.63
C SER A 148 2.78 -8.87 4.85
N LEU A 149 2.19 -8.92 6.06
CA LEU A 149 2.88 -9.35 7.27
C LEU A 149 3.44 -10.78 7.14
N SER A 150 2.63 -11.72 6.64
CA SER A 150 3.05 -13.11 6.42
C SER A 150 4.19 -13.21 5.39
N TYR A 151 4.14 -12.39 4.33
CA TYR A 151 5.19 -12.29 3.31
C TYR A 151 6.51 -11.74 3.88
N ILE A 152 6.46 -10.72 4.74
CA ILE A 152 7.66 -10.22 5.42
C ILE A 152 8.24 -11.29 6.35
N MET A 153 7.41 -11.95 7.17
CA MET A 153 7.86 -13.01 8.09
C MET A 153 8.42 -14.25 7.39
N ALA A 154 8.03 -14.50 6.14
CA ALA A 154 8.61 -15.57 5.35
C ALA A 154 10.09 -15.33 5.05
N PHE A 155 10.54 -14.07 5.01
CA PHE A 155 11.96 -13.74 4.87
C PHE A 155 12.32 -12.41 5.56
N PRO A 156 12.38 -12.40 6.91
CA PRO A 156 12.41 -11.17 7.69
C PRO A 156 13.69 -10.36 7.45
N GLU A 157 14.84 -11.02 7.33
CA GLU A 157 16.14 -10.35 7.20
C GLU A 157 16.21 -9.34 6.04
N LYS A 158 15.66 -9.70 4.87
CA LYS A 158 15.65 -8.80 3.71
C LYS A 158 14.40 -7.93 3.64
N ARG A 159 13.24 -8.46 4.07
CA ARG A 159 11.95 -7.79 3.84
C ARG A 159 11.53 -6.84 4.95
N ILE A 160 12.16 -6.88 6.13
CA ILE A 160 11.88 -5.94 7.21
C ILE A 160 12.15 -4.48 6.78
N LEU A 161 13.12 -4.27 5.90
CA LEU A 161 13.45 -2.95 5.33
C LEU A 161 12.36 -2.41 4.40
N LEU A 162 11.48 -3.28 3.90
CA LEU A 162 10.33 -2.90 3.08
C LEU A 162 9.12 -2.52 3.93
N ALA A 163 9.20 -2.67 5.26
CA ALA A 163 8.05 -2.51 6.14
C ALA A 163 8.00 -1.12 6.77
N LYS A 164 6.80 -0.56 6.89
CA LYS A 164 6.59 0.71 7.61
C LYS A 164 6.66 0.50 9.11
N GLN A 165 7.58 1.21 9.73
CA GLN A 165 7.92 0.98 11.13
C GLN A 165 6.88 1.58 12.09
N ASN A 166 6.26 2.70 11.72
CA ASN A 166 5.27 3.38 12.55
C ASN A 166 3.85 2.83 12.33
N CYS A 167 3.66 1.52 12.48
CA CYS A 167 2.33 0.91 12.48
C CYS A 167 2.22 -0.22 13.51
N SER A 168 0.99 -0.49 13.99
CA SER A 168 0.73 -1.56 14.98
C SER A 168 1.11 -2.95 14.45
N THR A 169 0.95 -3.17 13.14
CA THR A 169 1.34 -4.42 12.47
C THR A 169 2.85 -4.63 12.53
N PHE A 170 3.66 -3.58 12.33
CA PHE A 170 5.11 -3.67 12.44
C PHE A 170 5.55 -3.90 13.88
N LYS A 171 4.91 -3.25 14.88
CA LYS A 171 5.22 -3.53 16.29
C LYS A 171 5.06 -5.01 16.64
N ARG A 172 3.97 -5.64 16.16
CA ARG A 172 3.75 -7.10 16.28
C ARG A 172 4.84 -7.92 15.60
N LEU A 173 5.26 -7.52 14.40
CA LEU A 173 6.31 -8.18 13.63
C LEU A 173 7.66 -8.10 14.35
N HIS A 174 8.05 -6.90 14.78
CA HIS A 174 9.34 -6.62 15.39
C HIS A 174 9.54 -7.36 16.71
N SER A 175 8.46 -7.60 17.46
CA SER A 175 8.52 -8.37 18.71
C SER A 175 8.28 -9.88 18.52
N ALA A 176 8.09 -10.37 17.29
CA ALA A 176 7.71 -11.75 17.06
C ALA A 176 8.92 -12.69 17.00
N VAL A 177 8.85 -13.78 17.75
CA VAL A 177 9.64 -14.99 17.47
C VAL A 177 8.91 -15.77 16.37
N ILE A 178 9.61 -16.12 15.30
CA ILE A 178 9.05 -16.88 14.18
C ILE A 178 9.46 -18.34 14.33
N GLU A 179 8.50 -19.16 14.73
CA GLU A 179 8.67 -20.61 14.81
C GLU A 179 8.44 -21.25 13.44
N ARG A 180 9.27 -22.24 13.09
CA ARG A 180 9.20 -22.95 11.80
C ARG A 180 9.18 -24.45 12.06
N LYS A 181 8.16 -25.13 11.55
CA LYS A 181 8.02 -26.58 11.65
C LYS A 181 7.88 -27.20 10.27
N PHE A 182 8.83 -28.05 9.90
CA PHE A 182 8.79 -28.81 8.66
C PHE A 182 7.76 -29.94 8.71
N PHE A 183 7.12 -30.23 7.58
CA PHE A 183 6.29 -31.41 7.40
C PHE A 183 6.43 -31.98 5.98
N LYS A 184 6.46 -33.31 5.90
CA LYS A 184 6.47 -34.04 4.62
C LYS A 184 5.10 -34.17 3.96
N ARG A 185 4.01 -34.19 4.75
CA ARG A 185 2.64 -34.26 4.23
C ARG A 185 1.72 -33.40 5.06
N LEU A 186 0.89 -32.59 4.41
CA LEU A 186 -0.10 -31.77 5.10
C LEU A 186 -1.45 -32.51 5.14
N LYS A 187 -1.98 -32.78 6.33
CA LYS A 187 -3.34 -33.33 6.51
C LYS A 187 -4.36 -32.19 6.57
N GLY A 188 -5.54 -32.38 5.97
CA GLY A 188 -6.69 -31.48 6.10
C GLY A 188 -6.88 -30.50 4.94
N ARG A 189 -7.27 -29.25 5.26
CA ARG A 189 -7.63 -28.23 4.25
C ARG A 189 -6.42 -27.83 3.41
N GLN A 190 -6.66 -27.58 2.11
CA GLN A 190 -5.65 -27.01 1.22
C GLN A 190 -5.08 -25.71 1.78
N ARG A 191 -3.75 -25.59 1.73
CA ARG A 191 -3.00 -24.38 2.10
C ARG A 191 -2.27 -23.88 0.87
N ARG A 192 -2.03 -22.58 0.81
CA ARG A 192 -1.22 -21.96 -0.23
C ARG A 192 0.10 -21.48 0.37
N CYS A 193 1.16 -21.63 -0.40
CA CYS A 193 2.45 -21.05 -0.08
C CYS A 193 2.37 -19.53 -0.20
N VAL A 194 2.92 -18.81 0.79
CA VAL A 194 2.95 -17.34 0.79
C VAL A 194 3.93 -16.75 -0.25
N GLU A 195 4.87 -17.56 -0.75
CA GLU A 195 5.85 -17.14 -1.76
C GLU A 195 5.34 -17.33 -3.19
N CYS A 196 4.88 -18.52 -3.55
CA CYS A 196 4.49 -18.83 -4.93
C CYS A 196 2.98 -18.86 -5.15
N GLY A 197 2.17 -18.94 -4.08
CA GLY A 197 0.71 -19.02 -4.17
C GLY A 197 0.15 -20.37 -4.56
N GLU A 198 1.00 -21.32 -4.93
CA GLU A 198 0.59 -22.67 -5.25
C GLU A 198 0.12 -23.42 -4.01
N ASN A 199 -0.72 -24.43 -4.24
CA ASN A 199 -1.20 -25.30 -3.18
C ASN A 199 -0.06 -26.16 -2.62
N ILE A 200 -0.03 -26.29 -1.30
CA ILE A 200 0.92 -27.15 -0.57
C ILE A 200 0.30 -28.52 -0.38
N ARG A 201 0.98 -29.55 -0.88
CA ARG A 201 0.61 -30.98 -0.73
C ARG A 201 1.59 -31.71 0.18
N SER A 202 2.88 -31.47 -0.03
CA SER A 202 4.01 -32.03 0.72
C SER A 202 5.10 -30.98 0.91
N ASP A 203 6.11 -31.33 1.70
CA ASP A 203 7.42 -30.68 1.79
C ASP A 203 7.34 -29.15 1.93
N ALA A 204 6.94 -28.75 3.13
CA ALA A 204 6.73 -27.35 3.44
C ALA A 204 6.92 -27.07 4.92
N PHE A 205 7.08 -25.79 5.24
CA PHE A 205 7.18 -25.30 6.58
C PHE A 205 5.87 -24.63 6.99
N LYS A 206 5.36 -25.00 8.18
CA LYS A 206 4.37 -24.23 8.91
C LYS A 206 5.16 -23.19 9.70
N CYS A 207 4.90 -21.93 9.43
CA CYS A 207 5.52 -20.82 10.14
C CYS A 207 4.49 -20.16 11.04
N GLU A 208 4.90 -19.80 12.26
CA GLU A 208 4.04 -19.19 13.27
C GLU A 208 4.76 -18.02 13.94
N GLY A 209 4.12 -16.86 13.99
CA GLY A 209 4.71 -15.63 14.53
C GLY A 209 3.76 -14.45 14.39
N ALA A 210 3.91 -13.42 15.24
CA ALA A 210 3.08 -12.21 15.24
C ALA A 210 1.55 -12.48 15.27
N GLY A 211 1.10 -13.58 15.88
CA GLY A 211 -0.31 -14.01 15.91
C GLY A 211 -0.82 -14.59 14.58
N ARG A 212 0.08 -15.07 13.72
CA ARG A 212 -0.24 -15.56 12.38
C ARG A 212 0.38 -16.93 12.14
N ILE A 213 -0.36 -17.74 11.39
CA ILE A 213 0.13 -18.98 10.80
C ILE A 213 0.16 -18.81 9.29
N PHE A 214 1.29 -19.10 8.68
CA PHE A 214 1.48 -19.11 7.24
C PHE A 214 2.33 -20.31 6.82
N TYR A 215 2.40 -20.57 5.51
CA TYR A 215 3.06 -21.74 4.98
C TYR A 215 3.97 -21.37 3.82
N VAL A 216 5.10 -22.04 3.72
CA VAL A 216 6.12 -21.85 2.67
C VAL A 216 6.51 -23.24 2.16
N HIS A 217 6.53 -23.48 0.85
CA HIS A 217 7.14 -24.70 0.31
C HIS A 217 8.62 -24.76 0.68
N GLU A 218 9.16 -25.96 0.88
CA GLU A 218 10.59 -26.14 1.12
C GLU A 218 11.44 -25.45 0.03
N ARG A 219 11.13 -25.71 -1.25
CA ARG A 219 11.78 -25.08 -2.40
C ARG A 219 11.64 -23.55 -2.48
N CYS A 220 10.70 -22.97 -1.72
CA CYS A 220 10.47 -21.53 -1.68
C CYS A 220 11.07 -20.87 -0.44
N ALA A 221 11.51 -21.65 0.55
CA ALA A 221 12.17 -21.12 1.73
C ALA A 221 13.54 -20.56 1.32
N LYS A 222 13.76 -19.27 1.62
CA LYS A 222 15.00 -18.54 1.31
C LYS A 222 15.73 -18.14 2.59
N TRP A 223 15.80 -19.05 3.56
CA TRP A 223 16.33 -18.75 4.89
C TRP A 223 17.85 -18.90 5.01
N GLU A 224 18.53 -19.04 3.87
CA GLU A 224 19.98 -19.11 3.72
C GLU A 224 20.52 -17.82 3.09
#